data_AF-A0A381RFE3-F1
#
_entry.id   AF-A0A381RFE3-F1
#
_cell.length_a   1.000
_cell.length_b   1.000
_cell.length_c   1.000
_cell.angle_alpha   90.00
_cell.angle_beta   90.00
_cell.angle_gamma   90.00
#
_symmetry.space_group_name_H-M   'P 1'
#
loop_
_entity.id
_entity.type
_entity.pdbx_description
1 polymer ?
#
loop_
_entity_poly.entity_id
_entity_poly.type
_entity_poly.pdbx_seq_one_letter_code
_entity_poly.pdbx_strand_id
1 'polypeptide(L)'
;MNQQPRTRVENRAGTPGQSPPTRPDNTDISPVQSGTNDEAVIEVQGVYIISVAARILDMHPQTLRKYERLGLINPGRTIGMLRLYSAEDIKKVRLIRYLSDELGLNLAGVEFALAAFDNMSAIKQRMASRLEGIPAAQQVVQEEMDLLFDSLNLPVDR
;
A
#
# COMPACT_ATOMS: atom_id res chain seq x y z
N MET A 1 -3.60 70.57 -15.27
CA MET A 1 -4.76 70.15 -16.08
C MET A 1 -5.37 68.90 -15.44
N ASN A 2 -6.26 69.14 -14.47
CA ASN A 2 -7.69 68.73 -14.49
C ASN A 2 -7.88 67.26 -14.07
N GLN A 3 -8.26 66.88 -12.83
CA GLN A 3 -9.37 67.36 -11.95
C GLN A 3 -10.67 67.52 -12.75
N GLN A 4 -11.76 66.76 -12.57
CA GLN A 4 -12.64 66.49 -11.40
C GLN A 4 -13.91 65.73 -11.95
N PRO A 5 -15.04 65.47 -11.23
CA PRO A 5 -15.33 65.31 -9.79
C PRO A 5 -16.35 64.16 -9.42
N ARG A 6 -16.40 63.82 -8.11
CA ARG A 6 -17.53 63.51 -7.18
C ARG A 6 -18.68 62.56 -7.62
N THR A 7 -19.21 61.66 -6.78
CA THR A 7 -20.09 62.01 -5.65
C THR A 7 -20.30 60.87 -4.64
N ARG A 8 -20.42 61.31 -3.38
CA ARG A 8 -20.71 60.64 -2.11
C ARG A 8 -22.17 60.17 -2.03
N VAL A 9 -22.41 58.98 -1.47
CA VAL A 9 -23.70 58.65 -0.83
C VAL A 9 -23.39 58.19 0.59
N GLU A 10 -23.73 59.06 1.55
CA GLU A 10 -23.93 58.68 2.94
C GLU A 10 -25.26 57.93 3.07
N ASN A 11 -25.30 56.90 3.89
CA ASN A 11 -26.45 56.70 4.76
C ASN A 11 -25.99 56.10 6.09
N ARG A 12 -26.18 56.92 7.14
CA ARG A 12 -26.08 56.56 8.56
C ARG A 12 -27.44 56.04 9.02
N ALA A 13 -27.47 54.99 9.83
CA ALA A 13 -28.27 54.89 11.07
C ALA A 13 -28.11 53.51 11.73
N GLY A 14 -27.94 53.47 13.06
CA GLY A 14 -28.28 52.30 13.88
C GLY A 14 -27.19 51.76 14.81
N THR A 15 -27.04 52.35 16.00
CA THR A 15 -26.41 51.81 17.23
C THR A 15 -27.27 50.68 17.85
N PRO A 16 -26.98 50.11 19.04
CA PRO A 16 -25.80 49.41 19.59
C PRO A 16 -26.12 47.97 20.06
N GLY A 17 -25.08 47.17 20.35
CA GLY A 17 -25.15 46.15 21.41
C GLY A 17 -25.55 44.74 20.97
N GLN A 18 -24.57 43.85 20.92
CA GLN A 18 -24.77 42.42 21.20
C GLN A 18 -23.47 41.88 21.78
N SER A 19 -23.54 41.40 23.02
CA SER A 19 -22.46 40.74 23.74
C SER A 19 -22.02 39.46 23.00
N PRO A 20 -20.78 38.98 23.19
CA PRO A 20 -20.33 37.73 22.59
C PRO A 20 -21.20 36.55 23.06
N PRO A 21 -21.50 35.55 22.21
CA PRO A 21 -22.27 34.39 22.64
C PRO A 21 -21.49 33.59 23.69
N THR A 22 -22.21 33.12 24.72
CA THR A 22 -21.71 32.25 25.78
C THR A 22 -21.24 30.90 25.24
N ARG A 23 -20.07 30.48 25.71
CA ARG A 23 -19.47 29.15 25.52
C ARG A 23 -20.45 28.07 26.01
N PRO A 24 -20.77 27.03 25.22
CA PRO A 24 -21.61 25.95 25.72
C PRO A 24 -20.87 25.18 26.81
N ASP A 25 -21.59 24.96 27.91
CA ASP A 25 -21.19 24.21 29.09
C ASP A 25 -21.36 22.72 28.80
N ASN A 26 -20.27 22.07 28.42
CA ASN A 26 -20.28 20.64 28.12
C ASN A 26 -19.86 19.88 29.38
N THR A 27 -20.72 19.94 30.41
CA THR A 27 -20.61 19.08 31.58
C THR A 27 -21.76 18.08 31.56
N ASP A 28 -21.62 17.01 30.78
CA ASP A 28 -22.32 15.76 31.06
C ASP A 28 -21.45 14.59 30.60
N ILE A 29 -20.75 13.99 31.55
CA ILE A 29 -19.95 12.79 31.37
C ILE A 29 -20.82 11.64 31.88
N SER A 30 -21.50 10.95 30.96
CA SER A 30 -22.06 9.62 31.21
C SER A 30 -21.32 8.60 30.33
N PRO A 31 -20.85 7.47 30.89
CA PRO A 31 -19.97 6.55 30.17
C PRO A 31 -20.79 5.62 29.27
N VAL A 32 -20.71 5.81 27.95
CA VAL A 32 -21.15 4.79 26.99
C VAL A 32 -20.04 3.76 26.86
N GLN A 33 -20.18 2.66 27.61
CA GLN A 33 -19.47 1.42 27.36
C GLN A 33 -20.09 0.68 26.17
N SER A 34 -19.24 -0.11 25.50
CA SER A 34 -19.57 -1.20 24.58
C SER A 34 -19.67 -0.83 23.10
N GLY A 35 -18.52 -0.54 22.51
CA GLY A 35 -18.20 -0.98 21.16
C GLY A 35 -16.93 -1.80 21.24
N THR A 36 -17.04 -3.12 21.11
CA THR A 36 -15.93 -4.03 20.88
C THR A 36 -15.26 -3.64 19.57
N ASN A 37 -14.30 -2.73 19.64
CA ASN A 37 -13.30 -2.62 18.60
C ASN A 37 -12.43 -3.86 18.77
N ASP A 38 -12.80 -4.94 18.06
CA ASP A 38 -11.82 -5.91 17.57
C ASP A 38 -10.83 -5.09 16.73
N GLU A 39 -9.86 -4.47 17.40
CA GLU A 39 -8.61 -4.07 16.79
C GLU A 39 -7.97 -5.36 16.31
N ALA A 40 -8.28 -5.73 15.06
CA ALA A 40 -7.50 -6.71 14.33
C ALA A 40 -6.07 -6.20 14.37
N VAL A 41 -5.29 -6.74 15.30
CA VAL A 41 -3.88 -6.45 15.46
C VAL A 41 -3.25 -7.00 14.20
N ILE A 42 -3.04 -6.14 13.20
CA ILE A 42 -2.28 -6.51 12.02
C ILE A 42 -0.87 -6.74 12.56
N GLU A 43 -0.49 -8.00 12.75
CA GLU A 43 0.89 -8.37 13.04
C GLU A 43 1.75 -7.83 11.90
N VAL A 44 2.44 -6.72 12.17
CA VAL A 44 3.30 -6.08 11.16
C VAL A 44 4.57 -6.91 11.05
N GLN A 45 4.56 -7.90 10.15
CA GLN A 45 5.75 -8.69 9.79
C GLN A 45 6.73 -7.92 8.87
N GLY A 46 6.61 -6.59 8.84
CA GLY A 46 7.53 -5.72 8.13
C GLY A 46 8.77 -5.44 8.99
N VAL A 47 9.96 -5.65 8.43
CA VAL A 47 11.23 -5.49 9.16
C VAL A 47 12.02 -4.27 8.67
N TYR A 48 11.79 -3.85 7.41
CA TYR A 48 12.61 -2.84 6.75
C TYR A 48 11.84 -1.53 6.55
N ILE A 49 12.41 -0.42 7.01
CA ILE A 49 11.89 0.91 6.67
C ILE A 49 12.22 1.26 5.20
N ILE A 50 11.50 2.21 4.60
CA ILE A 50 11.66 2.56 3.18
C ILE A 50 13.11 2.86 2.77
N SER A 51 13.88 3.54 3.62
CA SER A 51 15.28 3.87 3.34
C SER A 51 16.18 2.62 3.31
N VAL A 52 15.90 1.64 4.16
CA VAL A 52 16.63 0.37 4.21
C VAL A 52 16.22 -0.50 3.03
N ALA A 53 14.93 -0.61 2.74
CA ALA A 53 14.42 -1.33 1.57
C ALA A 53 15.03 -0.79 0.27
N ALA A 54 15.04 0.54 0.09
CA ALA A 54 15.65 1.23 -1.05
C ALA A 54 17.13 0.87 -1.21
N ARG A 55 17.90 0.79 -0.11
CA ARG A 55 19.32 0.40 -0.15
C ARG A 55 19.51 -1.07 -0.50
N ILE A 56 18.70 -1.97 0.06
CA ILE A 56 18.75 -3.42 -0.22
C ILE A 56 18.46 -3.71 -1.70
N LEU A 57 17.57 -2.93 -2.28
CA LEU A 57 17.08 -3.09 -3.65
C LEU A 57 17.85 -2.24 -4.67
N ASP A 58 18.82 -1.46 -4.20
CA ASP A 58 19.58 -0.49 -4.99
C ASP A 58 18.67 0.38 -5.87
N MET A 59 17.68 1.02 -5.24
CA MET A 59 16.68 1.82 -5.94
C MET A 59 16.29 3.08 -5.18
N HIS A 60 15.78 4.07 -5.92
CA HIS A 60 15.32 5.31 -5.32
C HIS A 60 14.03 5.10 -4.51
N PRO A 61 13.87 5.67 -3.30
CA PRO A 61 12.65 5.53 -2.48
C PRO A 61 11.36 5.96 -3.20
N GLN A 62 11.46 6.89 -4.14
CA GLN A 62 10.31 7.33 -4.95
C GLN A 62 9.78 6.22 -5.88
N THR A 63 10.65 5.31 -6.32
CA THR A 63 10.28 4.14 -7.12
C THR A 63 9.47 3.16 -6.28
N LEU A 64 9.88 2.88 -5.03
CA LEU A 64 9.10 2.07 -4.10
C LEU A 64 7.71 2.67 -3.84
N ARG A 65 7.65 3.99 -3.60
CA ARG A 65 6.36 4.70 -3.45
C ARG A 65 5.50 4.67 -4.72
N LYS A 66 6.11 4.54 -5.90
CA LYS A 66 5.38 4.36 -7.15
C LYS A 66 4.74 2.97 -7.17
N TYR A 67 5.49 1.92 -6.85
CA TYR A 67 4.97 0.56 -6.79
C TYR A 67 3.88 0.40 -5.72
N GLU A 68 4.01 1.03 -4.56
CA GLU A 68 2.94 1.07 -3.55
C GLU A 68 1.65 1.70 -4.06
N ARG A 69 1.75 2.86 -4.72
CA ARG A 69 0.58 3.56 -5.25
C ARG A 69 -0.14 2.77 -6.34
N LEU A 70 0.60 1.93 -7.05
CA LEU A 70 0.07 1.01 -8.05
C LEU A 70 -0.45 -0.30 -7.43
N GLY A 71 -0.37 -0.47 -6.11
CA GLY A 71 -0.81 -1.68 -5.42
C GLY A 71 0.07 -2.91 -5.64
N LEU A 72 1.23 -2.75 -6.30
CA LEU A 72 2.14 -3.87 -6.58
C LEU A 72 2.81 -4.40 -5.31
N ILE A 73 2.94 -3.54 -4.30
CA ILE A 73 3.42 -3.89 -2.96
C ILE A 73 2.55 -3.18 -1.92
N ASN A 74 2.33 -3.83 -0.79
CA ASN A 74 1.50 -3.27 0.27
C ASN A 74 2.20 -3.42 1.63
N PRO A 75 3.24 -2.62 1.90
CA PRO A 75 3.97 -2.70 3.15
C PRO A 75 3.05 -2.38 4.33
N GLY A 76 3.21 -3.15 5.40
CA GLY A 76 2.52 -2.89 6.66
C GLY A 76 2.85 -1.52 7.22
N ARG A 77 1.97 -0.98 8.06
CA ARG A 77 2.22 0.28 8.77
C ARG A 77 2.25 0.04 10.27
N THR A 78 3.22 0.63 10.95
CA THR A 78 3.22 0.65 12.42
C THR A 78 2.14 1.58 12.96
N ILE A 79 1.86 1.44 14.26
CA ILE A 79 1.03 2.36 15.06
C ILE A 79 1.50 3.83 14.93
N GLY A 80 2.78 4.06 14.57
CA GLY A 80 3.36 5.37 14.27
C GLY A 80 3.37 5.79 12.79
N MET A 81 2.54 5.16 11.94
CA MET A 81 2.42 5.43 10.48
C MET A 81 3.68 5.20 9.64
N LEU A 82 4.69 4.51 10.18
CA LEU A 82 5.88 4.18 9.42
C LEU A 82 5.61 2.94 8.54
N ARG A 83 6.02 3.01 7.27
CA ARG A 83 5.97 1.87 6.35
C ARG A 83 7.05 0.87 6.72
N LEU A 84 6.64 -0.37 6.92
CA LEU A 84 7.52 -1.51 7.16
C LEU A 84 7.32 -2.53 6.04
N TYR A 85 8.37 -2.71 5.25
CA TYR A 85 8.47 -3.70 4.20
C TYR A 85 8.90 -5.03 4.81
N SER A 86 8.19 -6.07 4.44
CA SER A 86 8.53 -7.46 4.76
C SER A 86 9.65 -7.98 3.87
N ALA A 87 10.20 -9.15 4.20
CA ALA A 87 11.12 -9.84 3.29
C ALA A 87 10.44 -10.22 1.97
N GLU A 88 9.15 -10.53 2.00
CA GLU A 88 8.35 -10.85 0.82
C GLU A 88 8.18 -9.63 -0.10
N ASP A 89 7.94 -8.44 0.46
CA ASP A 89 7.90 -7.20 -0.32
C ASP A 89 9.23 -6.98 -1.06
N ILE A 90 10.37 -7.21 -0.39
CA ILE A 90 11.68 -7.08 -1.03
C ILE A 90 11.81 -8.05 -2.20
N LYS A 91 11.43 -9.32 -2.03
CA LYS A 91 11.46 -10.31 -3.12
C LYS A 91 10.55 -9.90 -4.29
N LYS A 92 9.32 -9.47 -3.99
CA LYS A 92 8.36 -9.00 -5.00
C LYS A 92 8.91 -7.80 -5.78
N VAL A 93 9.58 -6.85 -5.11
CA VAL A 93 10.22 -5.72 -5.80
C VAL A 93 11.40 -6.16 -6.68
N ARG A 94 12.21 -7.15 -6.28
CA ARG A 94 13.25 -7.70 -7.16
C ARG A 94 12.64 -8.30 -8.42
N LEU A 95 11.55 -9.04 -8.28
CA LEU A 95 10.84 -9.61 -9.43
C LEU A 95 10.27 -8.51 -10.35
N ILE A 96 9.62 -7.49 -9.78
CA ILE A 96 9.13 -6.33 -10.55
C ILE A 96 10.26 -5.68 -11.35
N ARG A 97 11.42 -5.47 -10.71
CA ARG A 97 12.60 -4.91 -11.37
C ARG A 97 13.06 -5.80 -12.52
N TYR A 98 13.18 -7.11 -12.28
CA TYR A 98 13.57 -8.07 -13.31
C TYR A 98 12.62 -8.06 -14.51
N LEU A 99 11.31 -8.11 -14.26
CA LEU A 99 10.28 -8.07 -15.30
C LEU A 99 10.33 -6.76 -16.13
N SER A 100 10.62 -5.63 -15.47
CA SER A 100 10.71 -4.32 -16.12
C SER A 100 12.01 -4.12 -16.88
N ASP A 101 13.15 -4.43 -16.27
CA ASP A 101 14.48 -4.08 -16.77
C ASP A 101 15.00 -5.14 -17.77
N GLU A 102 14.81 -6.43 -17.48
CA GLU A 102 15.35 -7.53 -18.28
C GLU A 102 14.38 -7.99 -19.36
N LEU A 103 13.08 -8.12 -19.02
CA LEU A 103 12.04 -8.54 -19.98
C LEU A 103 11.36 -7.36 -20.70
N GLY A 104 11.70 -6.12 -20.33
CA GLY A 104 11.17 -4.91 -20.96
C GLY A 104 9.66 -4.70 -20.78
N LEU A 105 9.05 -5.35 -19.77
CA LEU A 105 7.62 -5.21 -19.53
C LEU A 105 7.33 -3.82 -18.97
N ASN A 106 6.32 -3.16 -19.54
CA ASN A 106 5.76 -1.98 -18.91
C ASN A 106 5.00 -2.36 -17.63
N LEU A 107 4.57 -1.36 -16.85
CA LEU A 107 3.90 -1.60 -15.56
C LEU A 107 2.61 -2.40 -15.68
N ALA A 108 1.84 -2.25 -16.75
CA ALA A 108 0.64 -3.06 -16.97
C ALA A 108 1.01 -4.52 -17.28
N GLY A 109 2.10 -4.75 -18.02
CA GLY A 109 2.66 -6.08 -18.24
C GLY A 109 3.18 -6.72 -16.96
N VAL A 110 3.86 -5.95 -16.11
CA VAL A 110 4.33 -6.40 -14.79
C VAL A 110 3.14 -6.81 -13.92
N GLU A 111 2.10 -5.98 -13.84
CA GLU A 111 0.89 -6.27 -13.06
C GLU A 111 0.21 -7.56 -13.54
N PHE A 112 0.06 -7.72 -14.86
CA PHE A 112 -0.49 -8.94 -15.45
C PHE A 112 0.35 -10.18 -15.14
N ALA A 113 1.68 -10.09 -15.26
CA ALA A 113 2.59 -11.19 -14.96
C ALA A 113 2.53 -11.60 -13.48
N LEU A 114 2.51 -10.63 -12.56
CA LEU A 114 2.37 -10.90 -11.13
C LEU A 114 1.05 -11.59 -10.81
N ALA A 115 -0.07 -11.11 -11.38
CA ALA A 115 -1.36 -11.75 -11.20
C ALA A 115 -1.37 -13.20 -11.74
N ALA A 116 -0.69 -13.46 -12.85
CA ALA A 116 -0.53 -14.81 -13.38
C ALA A 116 0.26 -15.71 -12.42
N PHE A 117 1.34 -15.22 -11.81
CA PHE A 117 2.12 -15.96 -10.81
C PHE A 117 1.34 -16.24 -9.53
N ASP A 118 0.54 -15.28 -9.07
CA ASP A 118 -0.33 -15.46 -7.90
C ASP A 118 -1.38 -16.55 -8.17
N ASN A 119 -2.01 -16.51 -9.36
CA ASN A 119 -2.94 -17.56 -9.80
C ASN A 119 -2.28 -18.94 -9.88
N MET A 120 -1.06 -19.00 -10.41
CA MET A 120 -0.30 -20.25 -10.53
C MET A 120 0.12 -20.80 -9.17
N SER A 121 0.53 -19.93 -8.25
CA SER A 121 0.83 -20.30 -6.86
C SER A 121 -0.41 -20.85 -6.15
N ALA A 122 -1.58 -20.23 -6.37
CA ALA A 122 -2.85 -20.74 -5.87
C ALA A 122 -3.22 -22.10 -6.48
N ILE A 123 -2.98 -22.31 -7.78
CA ILE A 123 -3.16 -23.62 -8.43
C ILE A 123 -2.27 -24.66 -7.78
N LYS A 124 -0.98 -24.35 -7.61
CA LYS A 124 0.00 -25.23 -6.95
C LYS A 124 -0.44 -25.60 -5.54
N GLN A 125 -0.88 -24.65 -4.73
CA GLN A 125 -1.37 -24.91 -3.37
C GLN A 125 -2.60 -25.82 -3.38
N ARG A 126 -3.58 -25.58 -4.26
CA ARG A 126 -4.75 -26.45 -4.40
C ARG A 126 -4.38 -27.86 -4.83
N MET A 127 -3.40 -28.02 -5.71
CA MET A 127 -2.87 -29.33 -6.10
C MET A 127 -2.16 -30.01 -4.93
N ALA A 128 -1.32 -29.29 -4.19
CA ALA A 128 -0.59 -29.81 -3.04
C ALA A 128 -1.54 -30.33 -1.95
N SER A 129 -2.63 -29.61 -1.66
CA SER A 129 -3.66 -30.06 -0.70
C SER A 129 -4.45 -31.28 -1.19
N ARG A 130 -4.71 -31.39 -2.50
CA ARG A 130 -5.40 -32.56 -3.07
C ARG A 130 -4.52 -33.81 -3.11
N LEU A 131 -3.22 -33.63 -3.23
CA LEU A 131 -2.20 -34.69 -3.33
C LEU A 131 -1.54 -34.98 -1.99
N GLU A 132 -2.11 -34.49 -0.89
CA GLU A 132 -1.60 -34.69 0.46
C GLU A 132 -1.48 -36.19 0.78
N GLY A 133 -0.30 -36.63 1.21
CA GLY A 133 -0.01 -38.05 1.47
C GLY A 133 0.63 -38.82 0.31
N ILE A 134 0.86 -38.19 -0.85
CA ILE A 134 1.61 -38.80 -1.97
C ILE A 134 2.86 -37.94 -2.27
N PRO A 135 3.99 -38.16 -1.58
CA PRO A 135 5.21 -37.36 -1.75
C PRO A 135 5.69 -37.30 -3.20
N ALA A 136 5.60 -38.41 -3.94
CA ALA A 136 5.99 -38.47 -5.34
C ALA A 136 5.16 -37.55 -6.24
N ALA A 137 3.85 -37.41 -5.97
CA ALA A 137 2.97 -36.54 -6.77
C ALA A 137 3.23 -35.07 -6.46
N GLN A 138 3.50 -34.71 -5.20
CA GLN A 138 3.92 -33.36 -4.83
C GLN A 138 5.25 -32.99 -5.48
N GLN A 139 6.18 -33.94 -5.56
CA GLN A 139 7.47 -33.75 -6.22
C GLN A 139 7.33 -33.51 -7.73
N VAL A 140 6.50 -34.29 -8.42
CA VAL A 140 6.22 -34.06 -9.86
C VAL A 140 5.65 -32.66 -10.09
N VAL A 141 4.67 -32.24 -9.29
CA VAL A 141 4.10 -30.88 -9.41
C VAL A 141 5.16 -29.81 -9.17
N GLN A 142 6.06 -30.02 -8.22
CA GLN A 142 7.16 -29.09 -7.96
C GLN A 142 8.13 -29.02 -9.15
N GLU A 143 8.53 -30.16 -9.70
CA GLU A 143 9.43 -30.25 -10.85
C GLU A 143 8.84 -29.55 -12.10
N GLU A 144 7.57 -29.80 -12.40
CA GLU A 144 6.87 -29.17 -13.54
C GLU A 144 6.77 -27.64 -13.36
N MET A 145 6.52 -27.18 -12.13
CA MET A 145 6.49 -25.76 -11.82
C MET A 145 7.87 -25.11 -12.00
N ASP A 146 8.94 -25.77 -11.57
CA ASP A 146 10.30 -25.28 -11.73
C ASP A 146 10.70 -25.19 -13.21
N LEU A 147 10.34 -26.19 -14.03
CA LEU A 147 10.54 -26.17 -15.48
C LEU A 147 9.79 -25.00 -16.15
N LEU A 148 8.55 -24.73 -15.71
CA LEU A 148 7.77 -23.61 -16.22
C LEU A 148 8.43 -22.27 -15.87
N PHE A 149 8.91 -22.09 -14.64
CA PHE A 149 9.61 -20.87 -14.25
C PHE A 149 10.91 -20.66 -15.03
N ASP A 150 11.71 -21.71 -15.23
CA ASP A 150 12.93 -21.67 -16.05
C ASP A 150 12.60 -21.30 -17.51
N SER A 151 11.51 -21.83 -18.07
CA SER A 151 11.08 -21.52 -19.44
C SER A 151 10.65 -20.06 -19.62
N LEU A 152 10.11 -19.45 -18.57
CA LEU A 152 9.72 -18.03 -18.53
C LEU A 152 10.89 -17.11 -18.17
N ASN A 153 12.10 -17.67 -18.01
CA ASN A 153 13.31 -16.98 -17.60
C ASN A 153 13.07 -16.16 -16.33
N LEU A 154 12.41 -16.72 -15.31
CA LEU A 154 12.12 -16.01 -14.08
C LEU A 154 13.14 -16.35 -13.00
N PRO A 155 13.57 -15.36 -12.18
CA PRO A 155 14.43 -15.64 -11.05
C PRO A 155 13.62 -16.38 -9.97
N VAL A 156 13.81 -17.70 -9.88
CA VAL A 156 13.33 -18.50 -8.76
C VAL A 156 14.35 -18.35 -7.63
N ASP A 157 13.95 -17.74 -6.52
CA ASP A 157 14.74 -17.80 -5.27
C ASP A 157 14.80 -19.27 -4.84
N ARG A 158 15.89 -19.96 -5.19
CA ARG A 158 16.21 -21.32 -4.74
C ARG A 158 16.75 -21.32 -3.31
#